data_AF-A0A0F8YL54-F1
#
_entry.id   AF-A0A0F8YL54-F1
#
_cell.length_a   1.000
_cell.length_b   1.000
_cell.length_c   1.000
_cell.angle_alpha   90.00
_cell.angle_beta   90.00
_cell.angle_gamma   90.00
#
_symmetry.space_group_name_H-M   'P 1'
#
loop_
_entity.id
_entity.type
_entity.pdbx_description
1 polymer ?
#
loop_
_entity_poly.entity_id
_entity_poly.type
_entity_poly.pdbx_seq_one_letter_code
_entity_poly.pdbx_strand_id
1 'polypeptide(L)'
;MAEYLLGEKLGAKTRTLIRDHIGRRIFTPYLDMAAGKRRKNWWMSTTSNSQLVRKEMLVDTFSDSEFAKCLPWQVGNGEALFKASAADEEEGIMAKNPKGTYIPGWRGNYWIKLKNFQWGSFYILGVTAGENDRESTFGSLMLGEEVEGKIVYIGNCGTGFNYKQLVDTLQLLRDARVDTAPVRADPGKPVLFWTRPIYQARIRYLEYGSEGKLVIPSFKGIERG
;
A
#
# COMPACT_ATOMS: atom_id res chain seq x y z
N MET A 1 -12.93 16.95 2.41
CA MET A 1 -12.00 15.92 1.89
C MET A 1 -11.53 14.88 2.92
N ALA A 2 -11.78 15.07 4.24
CA ALA A 2 -11.65 14.00 5.25
C ALA A 2 -12.99 13.33 5.62
N GLU A 3 -14.11 13.79 5.06
CA GLU A 3 -15.45 13.20 5.27
C GLU A 3 -15.63 11.84 4.58
N TYR A 4 -14.76 11.46 3.63
CA TYR A 4 -15.08 10.41 2.66
C TYR A 4 -14.60 9.00 3.00
N LEU A 5 -13.86 8.77 4.09
CA LEU A 5 -13.34 7.41 4.39
C LEU A 5 -14.00 6.71 5.58
N LEU A 6 -14.88 7.38 6.33
CA LEU A 6 -15.55 6.78 7.50
C LEU A 6 -17.05 7.13 7.62
N GLY A 7 -17.61 7.93 6.70
CA GLY A 7 -18.95 8.51 6.86
C GLY A 7 -20.10 7.50 7.02
N GLU A 8 -20.00 6.33 6.39
CA GLU A 8 -21.05 5.29 6.46
C GLU A 8 -20.97 4.43 7.73
N LYS A 9 -19.80 4.34 8.37
CA LYS A 9 -19.58 3.52 9.58
C LYS A 9 -19.78 4.29 10.88
N LEU A 10 -20.07 5.59 10.83
CA LEU A 10 -20.14 6.46 12.00
C LEU A 10 -21.59 6.82 12.37
N GLY A 11 -21.93 6.69 13.66
CA GLY A 11 -23.23 7.11 14.21
C GLY A 11 -23.50 8.61 14.02
N ALA A 12 -24.78 9.00 14.00
CA ALA A 12 -25.22 10.38 13.74
C ALA A 12 -24.59 11.41 14.71
N LYS A 13 -24.46 11.05 16.00
CA LYS A 13 -23.82 11.90 17.03
C LYS A 13 -22.33 12.16 16.72
N THR A 14 -21.59 11.12 16.31
CA THR A 14 -20.17 11.23 15.95
C THR A 14 -19.97 12.06 14.68
N ARG A 15 -20.86 11.91 13.69
CA ARG A 15 -20.83 12.75 12.47
C ARG A 15 -21.04 14.23 12.78
N THR A 16 -22.00 14.55 13.65
CA THR A 16 -22.22 15.94 14.11
C THR A 16 -20.99 16.50 14.82
N LEU A 17 -20.39 15.73 15.73
CA LEU A 17 -19.17 16.13 16.44
C LEU A 17 -18.01 16.41 15.47
N ILE A 18 -17.76 15.51 14.52
CA ILE A 18 -16.71 15.69 13.51
C ILE A 18 -16.98 16.93 12.65
N ARG A 19 -18.22 17.10 12.15
CA ARG A 19 -18.58 18.27 11.35
C ARG A 19 -18.37 19.58 12.12
N ASP A 20 -18.85 19.64 13.36
CA ASP A 20 -18.88 20.89 14.13
C ASP A 20 -17.53 21.24 14.76
N HIS A 21 -16.70 20.24 15.11
CA HIS A 21 -15.38 20.48 15.69
C HIS A 21 -14.23 20.37 14.69
N ILE A 22 -14.23 19.38 13.80
CA ILE A 22 -13.13 19.17 12.85
C ILE A 22 -13.41 19.95 11.55
N GLY A 23 -14.61 19.82 10.99
CA GLY A 23 -15.00 20.54 9.77
C GLY A 23 -14.98 22.05 9.96
N ARG A 24 -15.89 22.56 10.80
CA ARG A 24 -16.14 24.00 10.96
C ARG A 24 -15.04 24.77 11.71
N ARG A 25 -14.38 24.15 12.68
CA ARG A 25 -13.38 24.87 13.52
C ARG A 25 -11.93 24.67 13.06
N ILE A 26 -11.63 23.61 12.31
CA ILE A 26 -10.26 23.32 11.84
C ILE A 26 -10.16 23.48 10.31
N PHE A 27 -10.95 22.71 9.54
CA PHE A 27 -10.79 22.69 8.08
C PHE A 27 -11.34 23.92 7.37
N THR A 28 -12.54 24.40 7.71
CA THR A 28 -13.11 25.59 7.08
C THR A 28 -12.22 26.83 7.25
N PRO A 29 -11.71 27.16 8.47
CA PRO A 29 -10.78 28.27 8.64
C PRO A 29 -9.48 28.10 7.85
N TYR A 30 -8.95 26.87 7.77
CA TYR A 30 -7.76 26.57 6.97
C TYR A 30 -8.00 26.76 5.47
N LEU A 31 -9.12 26.26 4.94
CA LEU A 31 -9.47 26.40 3.51
C LEU A 31 -9.73 27.86 3.14
N ASP A 32 -10.41 28.62 4.00
CA ASP A 32 -10.62 30.06 3.81
C ASP A 32 -9.29 30.82 3.81
N MET A 33 -8.34 30.46 4.69
CA MET A 33 -6.99 31.01 4.66
C MET A 33 -6.24 30.64 3.37
N ALA A 34 -6.26 29.37 2.96
CA ALA A 34 -5.59 28.91 1.74
C ALA A 34 -6.15 29.58 0.48
N ALA A 35 -7.45 29.90 0.46
CA ALA A 35 -8.13 30.65 -0.60
C ALA A 35 -7.97 32.17 -0.47
N GLY A 36 -7.18 32.68 0.49
CA GLY A 36 -6.95 34.11 0.71
C GLY A 36 -8.13 34.87 1.33
N LYS A 37 -9.22 34.18 1.70
CA LYS A 37 -10.43 34.75 2.32
C LYS A 37 -10.22 35.11 3.79
N ARG A 38 -9.13 34.65 4.41
CA ARG A 38 -8.80 34.89 5.82
C ARG A 38 -7.33 35.21 6.00
N ARG A 39 -7.02 36.16 6.89
CA ARG A 39 -5.65 36.49 7.29
C ARG A 39 -4.98 35.28 7.95
N LYS A 40 -3.69 35.09 7.65
CA LYS A 40 -2.85 34.04 8.23
C LYS A 40 -2.67 34.32 9.73
N ASN A 41 -3.40 33.58 10.59
CA ASN A 41 -3.25 33.69 12.05
C ASN A 41 -2.29 32.62 12.57
N TRP A 42 -1.70 32.87 13.74
CA TRP A 42 -0.64 32.04 14.34
C TRP A 42 -1.08 30.59 14.62
N TRP A 43 -2.35 30.35 14.96
CA TRP A 43 -2.90 28.99 15.11
C TRP A 43 -3.28 28.31 13.78
N MET A 44 -3.36 29.05 12.67
CA MET A 44 -3.78 28.53 11.35
C MET A 44 -2.62 28.17 10.41
N SER A 45 -1.38 28.52 10.76
CA SER A 45 -0.20 28.21 9.95
C SER A 45 0.82 27.38 10.72
N THR A 46 0.38 26.26 11.31
CA THR A 46 1.34 25.25 11.77
C THR A 46 2.13 24.64 10.62
N THR A 47 1.69 24.81 9.37
CA THR A 47 2.33 24.22 8.19
C THR A 47 3.79 24.64 8.01
N SER A 48 4.13 25.86 8.41
CA SER A 48 5.51 26.38 8.41
C SER A 48 6.36 25.88 9.59
N ASN A 49 5.75 25.28 10.61
CA ASN A 49 6.46 24.69 11.75
C ASN A 49 7.00 23.30 11.38
N SER A 50 8.08 22.91 12.06
CA SER A 50 8.63 21.57 11.94
C SER A 50 7.62 20.51 12.40
N GLN A 51 7.80 19.27 11.92
CA GLN A 51 6.96 18.14 12.29
C GLN A 51 6.94 17.88 13.80
N LEU A 52 8.05 18.11 14.51
CA LEU A 52 8.14 17.99 15.97
C LEU A 52 7.30 19.04 16.69
N VAL A 53 7.49 20.32 16.35
CA VAL A 53 6.71 21.42 16.95
C VAL A 53 5.22 21.19 16.73
N ARG A 54 4.82 20.75 15.52
CA ARG A 54 3.42 20.40 15.25
C ARG A 54 2.90 19.25 16.10
N LYS A 55 3.74 18.26 16.41
CA LYS A 55 3.37 17.12 17.25
C LYS A 55 3.22 17.53 18.72
N GLU A 56 4.12 18.36 19.22
CA GLU A 56 4.05 18.92 20.58
C GLU A 56 2.78 19.75 20.76
N MET A 57 2.50 20.69 19.85
CA MET A 57 1.27 21.47 19.86
C MET A 57 0.01 20.59 19.82
N LEU A 58 0.04 19.49 19.04
CA LEU A 58 -1.09 18.57 18.95
C LEU A 58 -1.30 17.82 20.27
N VAL A 59 -0.24 17.32 20.90
CA VAL A 59 -0.32 16.63 22.20
C VAL A 59 -0.84 17.57 23.27
N ASP A 60 -0.33 18.81 23.33
CA ASP A 60 -0.78 19.84 24.27
C ASP A 60 -2.27 20.19 24.08
N THR A 61 -2.73 20.33 22.83
CA THR A 61 -4.14 20.65 22.53
C THR A 61 -5.11 19.54 22.94
N PHE A 62 -4.66 18.27 22.91
CA PHE A 62 -5.52 17.10 23.10
C PHE A 62 -5.14 16.27 24.34
N SER A 63 -4.32 16.79 25.26
CA SER A 63 -3.85 16.06 26.45
C SER A 63 -4.99 15.55 27.31
N ASP A 64 -6.01 16.38 27.50
CA ASP A 64 -7.16 16.12 28.38
C ASP A 64 -8.45 15.85 27.59
N SER A 65 -8.34 15.50 26.31
CA SER A 65 -9.51 15.29 25.46
C SER A 65 -10.12 13.90 25.68
N GLU A 66 -11.39 13.85 26.08
CA GLU A 66 -12.16 12.60 26.14
C GLU A 66 -12.60 12.09 24.75
N PHE A 67 -12.54 12.94 23.72
CA PHE A 67 -13.06 12.65 22.38
C PHE A 67 -11.99 12.37 21.34
N ALA A 68 -10.73 12.70 21.61
CA ALA A 68 -9.64 12.56 20.67
C ALA A 68 -8.36 12.13 21.38
N LYS A 69 -7.64 11.18 20.78
CA LYS A 69 -6.34 10.73 21.28
C LYS A 69 -5.28 10.94 20.22
N CYS A 70 -4.13 11.45 20.63
CA CYS A 70 -2.96 11.52 19.76
C CYS A 70 -2.39 10.11 19.54
N LEU A 71 -2.15 9.75 18.27
CA LEU A 71 -1.40 8.52 17.97
C LEU A 71 0.01 8.61 18.57
N PRO A 72 0.49 7.54 19.23
CA PRO A 72 1.83 7.49 19.80
C PRO A 72 2.87 7.73 18.70
N TRP A 73 3.98 8.35 19.08
CA TRP A 73 5.10 8.65 18.21
C TRP A 73 6.37 8.72 19.04
N GLN A 74 7.52 8.48 18.40
CA GLN A 74 8.83 8.55 19.05
C GLN A 74 9.87 9.16 18.12
N VAL A 75 10.93 9.71 18.69
CA VAL A 75 12.11 10.17 17.96
C VAL A 75 13.18 9.10 18.06
N GLY A 76 13.77 8.72 16.93
CA GLY A 76 14.77 7.65 16.89
C GLY A 76 14.14 6.24 16.98
N ASN A 77 14.99 5.22 17.02
CA ASN A 77 14.61 3.81 17.15
C ASN A 77 13.56 3.33 16.13
N GLY A 78 13.55 3.92 14.93
CA GLY A 78 12.55 3.61 13.90
C GLY A 78 12.58 2.14 13.46
N GLU A 79 13.75 1.51 13.45
CA GLU A 79 13.89 0.08 13.15
C GLU A 79 13.22 -0.81 14.19
N ALA A 80 13.37 -0.48 15.48
CA ALA A 80 12.73 -1.22 16.55
C ALA A 80 11.20 -1.08 16.48
N LEU A 81 10.71 0.14 16.22
CA LEU A 81 9.28 0.39 16.03
C LEU A 81 8.72 -0.35 14.81
N PHE A 82 9.47 -0.40 13.71
CA PHE A 82 9.05 -1.14 12.51
C PHE A 82 9.01 -2.66 12.75
N LYS A 83 9.98 -3.20 13.51
CA LYS A 83 9.94 -4.62 13.93
C LYS A 83 8.76 -4.91 14.85
N ALA A 84 8.49 -4.00 15.81
CA ALA A 84 7.34 -4.13 16.69
C ALA A 84 6.02 -4.08 15.91
N SER A 85 5.88 -3.15 14.96
CA SER A 85 4.67 -3.07 14.13
C SER A 85 4.46 -4.35 13.29
N ALA A 86 5.53 -5.06 12.92
CA ALA A 86 5.42 -6.37 12.27
C ALA A 86 4.94 -7.47 13.23
N ALA A 87 5.43 -7.47 14.47
CA ALA A 87 5.02 -8.42 15.49
C ALA A 87 3.55 -8.23 15.91
N ASP A 88 3.07 -6.98 15.89
CA ASP A 88 1.69 -6.61 16.21
C ASP A 88 0.73 -6.70 15.00
N GLU A 89 1.19 -7.30 13.88
CA GLU A 89 0.42 -7.46 12.63
C GLU A 89 -0.13 -6.13 12.05
N GLU A 90 0.51 -5.01 12.35
CA GLU A 90 0.16 -3.71 11.78
C GLU A 90 0.65 -3.58 10.33
N GLU A 91 -0.01 -2.72 9.52
CA GLU A 91 0.40 -2.46 8.12
C GLU A 91 1.86 -2.00 8.01
N GLY A 92 2.37 -1.34 9.05
CA GLY A 92 3.72 -0.79 9.14
C GLY A 92 3.72 0.58 9.78
N ILE A 93 4.76 1.39 9.53
CA ILE A 93 4.97 2.69 10.17
C ILE A 93 5.06 3.84 9.18
N MET A 94 4.78 5.05 9.68
CA MET A 94 5.02 6.29 8.95
C MET A 94 6.24 7.01 9.53
N ALA A 95 7.36 6.97 8.82
CA ALA A 95 8.53 7.78 9.15
C ALA A 95 8.33 9.22 8.66
N LYS A 96 8.50 10.20 9.54
CA LYS A 96 8.34 11.62 9.21
C LYS A 96 9.60 12.40 9.58
N ASN A 97 10.11 13.22 8.67
CA ASN A 97 11.25 14.08 8.93
C ASN A 97 10.91 15.06 10.08
N PRO A 98 11.62 15.01 11.23
CA PRO A 98 11.30 15.84 12.39
C PRO A 98 11.41 17.34 12.11
N LYS A 99 12.31 17.72 11.20
CA LYS A 99 12.53 19.11 10.77
C LYS A 99 11.65 19.51 9.58
N GLY A 100 10.93 18.57 8.99
CA GLY A 100 10.11 18.81 7.80
C GLY A 100 8.85 19.63 8.11
N THR A 101 8.61 20.66 7.30
CA THR A 101 7.35 21.42 7.29
C THR A 101 6.24 20.60 6.62
N TYR A 102 4.98 21.02 6.80
CA TYR A 102 3.87 20.44 6.03
C TYR A 102 3.69 21.22 4.73
N ILE A 103 3.83 20.53 3.61
CA ILE A 103 3.65 21.11 2.27
C ILE A 103 2.39 20.49 1.66
N PRO A 104 1.26 21.22 1.63
CA PRO A 104 0.00 20.70 1.08
C PRO A 104 0.16 20.28 -0.38
N GLY A 105 -0.37 19.10 -0.73
CA GLY A 105 -0.35 18.59 -2.11
C GLY A 105 0.99 18.03 -2.59
N TRP A 106 2.06 18.16 -1.80
CA TRP A 106 3.37 17.66 -2.19
C TRP A 106 3.61 16.22 -1.73
N ARG A 107 4.00 15.36 -2.68
CA ARG A 107 4.47 14.00 -2.41
C ARG A 107 5.99 13.98 -2.53
N GLY A 108 6.68 13.96 -1.38
CA GLY A 108 8.13 13.89 -1.33
C GLY A 108 8.64 13.15 -0.10
N ASN A 109 9.94 13.29 0.17
CA ASN A 109 10.65 12.40 1.09
C ASN A 109 10.52 12.79 2.57
N TYR A 110 9.68 13.78 2.90
CA TYR A 110 9.45 14.12 4.30
C TYR A 110 8.66 13.03 5.01
N TRP A 111 7.74 12.35 4.31
CA TRP A 111 6.90 11.31 4.88
C TRP A 111 7.08 10.03 4.08
N ILE A 112 7.60 8.99 4.71
CA ILE A 112 7.86 7.70 4.09
C ILE A 112 6.98 6.65 4.77
N LYS A 113 6.20 5.93 3.98
CA LYS A 113 5.43 4.78 4.45
C LYS A 113 6.30 3.53 4.34
N LEU A 114 6.58 2.92 5.49
CA LEU A 114 7.26 1.63 5.59
C LEU A 114 6.18 0.60 5.86
N LYS A 115 6.04 -0.40 4.98
CA LYS A 115 5.02 -1.45 5.12
C LYS A 115 5.67 -2.77 5.48
N ASN A 116 4.99 -3.55 6.30
CA ASN A 116 5.35 -4.94 6.60
C ASN A 116 4.95 -5.83 5.42
N PHE A 117 5.92 -6.16 4.58
CA PHE A 117 5.70 -7.07 3.46
C PHE A 117 5.94 -8.51 3.89
N GLN A 118 5.09 -9.41 3.41
CA GLN A 118 5.23 -10.85 3.51
C GLN A 118 5.97 -11.45 2.31
N TRP A 119 6.37 -12.70 2.44
CA TRP A 119 7.06 -13.47 1.42
C TRP A 119 6.40 -14.83 1.24
N GLY A 120 6.32 -15.31 0.01
CA GLY A 120 5.80 -16.64 -0.30
C GLY A 120 6.35 -17.13 -1.64
N SER A 121 6.30 -18.46 -1.84
CA SER A 121 6.57 -19.11 -3.12
C SER A 121 5.24 -19.61 -3.68
N PHE A 122 4.92 -19.22 -4.91
CA PHE A 122 3.62 -19.50 -5.53
C PHE A 122 3.81 -20.09 -6.92
N TYR A 123 3.03 -21.11 -7.27
CA TYR A 123 3.07 -21.74 -8.58
C TYR A 123 2.80 -20.74 -9.71
N ILE A 124 3.50 -20.91 -10.81
CA ILE A 124 3.26 -20.14 -12.04
C ILE A 124 2.29 -20.93 -12.91
N LEU A 125 1.13 -20.33 -13.16
CA LEU A 125 0.02 -20.93 -13.91
C LEU A 125 0.01 -20.50 -15.38
N GLY A 126 0.74 -19.44 -15.70
CA GLY A 126 0.85 -18.87 -17.03
C GLY A 126 1.42 -17.47 -17.00
N VAL A 127 1.45 -16.83 -18.17
CA VAL A 127 1.88 -15.45 -18.33
C VAL A 127 0.90 -14.68 -19.20
N THR A 128 0.63 -13.42 -18.84
CA THR A 128 -0.20 -12.52 -19.65
C THR A 128 0.61 -11.90 -20.78
N ALA A 129 -0.05 -11.50 -21.86
CA ALA A 129 0.57 -10.72 -22.93
C ALA A 129 1.19 -9.42 -22.38
N GLY A 130 2.35 -9.06 -22.94
CA GLY A 130 2.99 -7.79 -22.67
C GLY A 130 2.34 -6.66 -23.48
N GLU A 131 2.50 -5.43 -22.99
CA GLU A 131 1.99 -4.21 -23.63
C GLU A 131 3.10 -3.16 -23.64
N ASN A 132 3.11 -2.26 -24.63
CA ASN A 132 4.08 -1.17 -24.77
C ASN A 132 5.53 -1.69 -24.68
N ASP A 133 6.35 -1.14 -23.78
CA ASP A 133 7.74 -1.54 -23.54
C ASP A 133 7.94 -3.02 -23.20
N ARG A 134 6.86 -3.76 -22.94
CA ARG A 134 6.88 -5.20 -22.64
C ARG A 134 6.30 -6.07 -23.75
N GLU A 135 5.95 -5.54 -24.91
CA GLU A 135 5.35 -6.29 -26.03
C GLU A 135 6.21 -7.52 -26.43
N SER A 136 7.54 -7.40 -26.39
CA SER A 136 8.47 -8.51 -26.68
C SER A 136 8.64 -9.52 -25.54
N THR A 137 8.02 -9.28 -24.38
CA THR A 137 8.14 -10.12 -23.17
C THR A 137 6.77 -10.58 -22.67
N PHE A 138 6.43 -10.32 -21.41
CA PHE A 138 5.14 -10.65 -20.81
C PHE A 138 4.67 -9.52 -19.89
N GLY A 139 3.36 -9.44 -19.67
CA GLY A 139 2.76 -8.42 -18.80
C GLY A 139 2.92 -8.75 -17.32
N SER A 140 2.51 -9.96 -16.94
CA SER A 140 2.55 -10.46 -15.56
C SER A 140 2.59 -11.98 -15.49
N LEU A 141 3.13 -12.52 -14.39
CA LEU A 141 2.97 -13.92 -14.02
C LEU A 141 1.59 -14.13 -13.41
N MET A 142 0.92 -15.21 -13.78
CA MET A 142 -0.31 -15.68 -13.14
C MET A 142 0.07 -16.64 -12.02
N LEU A 143 -0.32 -16.31 -10.79
CA LEU A 143 0.15 -17.02 -9.59
C LEU A 143 -0.94 -17.96 -9.05
N GLY A 144 -0.50 -19.11 -8.55
CA GLY A 144 -1.34 -20.09 -7.88
C GLY A 144 -0.75 -20.57 -6.56
N GLU A 145 -1.63 -20.96 -5.65
CA GLU A 145 -1.29 -21.53 -4.35
C GLU A 145 -1.99 -22.88 -4.19
N GLU A 146 -1.34 -23.83 -3.53
CA GLU A 146 -1.97 -25.11 -3.20
C GLU A 146 -2.76 -24.98 -1.91
N VAL A 147 -4.07 -25.20 -2.00
CA VAL A 147 -5.02 -25.19 -0.88
C VAL A 147 -5.75 -26.53 -0.90
N GLU A 148 -5.62 -27.30 0.18
CA GLU A 148 -6.27 -28.61 0.34
C GLU A 148 -6.00 -29.59 -0.84
N GLY A 149 -4.76 -29.61 -1.33
CA GLY A 149 -4.35 -30.47 -2.44
C GLY A 149 -4.82 -30.00 -3.83
N LYS A 150 -5.37 -28.78 -3.92
CA LYS A 150 -5.80 -28.17 -5.20
C LYS A 150 -5.12 -26.83 -5.39
N ILE A 151 -4.68 -26.57 -6.61
CA ILE A 151 -4.09 -25.28 -6.95
C ILE A 151 -5.22 -24.28 -7.25
N VAL A 152 -5.15 -23.11 -6.61
CA VAL A 152 -6.09 -22.00 -6.79
C VAL A 152 -5.37 -20.76 -7.30
N TYR A 153 -6.01 -19.99 -8.18
CA TYR A 153 -5.46 -18.75 -8.70
C TYR A 153 -5.55 -17.62 -7.67
N ILE A 154 -4.42 -16.97 -7.38
CA ILE A 154 -4.27 -15.94 -6.32
C ILE A 154 -3.86 -14.57 -6.87
N GLY A 155 -4.07 -14.34 -8.17
CA GLY A 155 -3.80 -13.05 -8.82
C GLY A 155 -2.55 -13.02 -9.68
N ASN A 156 -2.17 -11.81 -10.10
CA ASN A 156 -1.07 -11.58 -11.04
C ASN A 156 0.07 -10.79 -10.41
N CYS A 157 1.31 -11.09 -10.82
CA CYS A 157 2.48 -10.31 -10.47
C CYS A 157 3.17 -9.74 -11.72
N GLY A 158 2.99 -8.43 -11.97
CA GLY A 158 3.64 -7.69 -13.06
C GLY A 158 4.82 -6.81 -12.63
N THR A 159 5.13 -6.73 -11.34
CA THR A 159 6.19 -5.83 -10.82
C THR A 159 7.37 -6.61 -10.24
N GLY A 160 8.51 -5.94 -10.04
CA GLY A 160 9.71 -6.53 -9.42
C GLY A 160 10.68 -7.21 -10.38
N PHE A 161 10.43 -7.13 -11.70
CA PHE A 161 11.34 -7.59 -12.74
C PHE A 161 12.21 -6.46 -13.25
N ASN A 162 13.50 -6.72 -13.43
CA ASN A 162 14.30 -6.01 -14.43
C ASN A 162 14.13 -6.65 -15.82
N TYR A 163 14.59 -5.98 -16.87
CA TYR A 163 14.40 -6.46 -18.25
C TYR A 163 15.02 -7.85 -18.49
N LYS A 164 16.24 -8.10 -17.96
CA LYS A 164 16.89 -9.40 -18.08
C LYS A 164 16.03 -10.51 -17.45
N GLN A 165 15.49 -10.26 -16.26
CA GLN A 165 14.60 -11.21 -15.57
C GLN A 165 13.32 -11.47 -16.36
N LEU A 166 12.75 -10.49 -17.06
CA LEU A 166 11.58 -10.71 -17.93
C LEU A 166 11.93 -11.71 -19.04
N VAL A 167 13.05 -11.48 -19.73
CA VAL A 167 13.50 -12.34 -20.84
C VAL A 167 13.84 -13.74 -20.35
N ASP A 168 14.65 -13.86 -19.30
CA ASP A 168 15.06 -15.15 -18.75
C ASP A 168 13.86 -15.97 -18.26
N THR A 169 12.92 -15.32 -17.55
CA THR A 169 11.72 -15.98 -17.01
C THR A 169 10.83 -16.45 -18.15
N LEU A 170 10.61 -15.61 -19.17
CA LEU A 170 9.81 -15.99 -20.34
C LEU A 170 10.40 -17.21 -21.04
N GLN A 171 11.72 -17.23 -21.24
CA GLN A 171 12.41 -18.34 -21.89
C GLN A 171 12.30 -19.62 -21.07
N LEU A 172 12.50 -19.55 -19.75
CA LEU A 172 12.38 -20.69 -18.85
C LEU A 172 10.97 -21.30 -18.84
N LEU A 173 9.93 -20.45 -18.89
CA LEU A 173 8.54 -20.90 -18.82
C LEU A 173 8.04 -21.53 -20.13
N ARG A 174 8.71 -21.31 -21.26
CA ARG A 174 8.34 -21.93 -22.55
C ARG A 174 8.34 -23.47 -22.48
N ASP A 175 9.27 -24.05 -21.71
CA ASP A 175 9.38 -25.51 -21.54
C ASP A 175 8.25 -26.11 -20.69
N ALA A 176 7.53 -25.27 -19.96
CA ALA A 176 6.37 -25.66 -19.15
C ALA A 176 5.04 -25.36 -19.85
N ARG A 177 5.04 -24.85 -21.08
CA ARG A 177 3.83 -24.42 -21.77
C ARG A 177 2.82 -25.56 -21.93
N VAL A 178 1.54 -25.22 -21.76
CA VAL A 178 0.39 -26.08 -22.05
C VAL A 178 -0.67 -25.32 -22.83
N ASP A 179 -1.51 -26.07 -23.54
CA ASP A 179 -2.55 -25.48 -24.41
C ASP A 179 -3.79 -25.05 -23.62
N THR A 180 -4.02 -25.64 -22.45
CA THR A 180 -5.20 -25.39 -21.63
C THR A 180 -4.83 -24.83 -20.26
N ALA A 181 -5.72 -24.02 -19.69
CA ALA A 181 -5.53 -23.46 -18.36
C ALA A 181 -5.46 -24.59 -17.31
N PRO A 182 -4.42 -24.63 -16.46
CA PRO A 182 -4.29 -25.69 -15.44
C PRO A 182 -5.37 -25.56 -14.36
N VAL A 183 -5.85 -24.33 -14.12
CA VAL A 183 -6.89 -24.00 -13.15
C VAL A 183 -7.73 -22.84 -13.71
N ARG A 184 -8.94 -22.65 -13.18
CA ARG A 184 -9.75 -21.48 -13.53
C ARG A 184 -9.07 -20.20 -13.03
N ALA A 185 -8.70 -19.33 -13.94
CA ALA A 185 -8.07 -18.04 -13.65
C ALA A 185 -8.63 -16.95 -14.57
N ASP A 186 -8.88 -15.77 -14.00
CA ASP A 186 -9.22 -14.56 -14.76
C ASP A 186 -8.18 -13.48 -14.47
N PRO A 187 -7.16 -13.33 -15.33
CA PRO A 187 -6.12 -12.34 -15.13
C PRO A 187 -6.53 -10.92 -15.52
N GLY A 188 -7.74 -10.69 -16.04
CA GLY A 188 -8.19 -9.37 -16.52
C GLY A 188 -7.36 -8.79 -17.68
N LYS A 189 -6.49 -9.60 -18.29
CA LYS A 189 -5.63 -9.28 -19.43
C LYS A 189 -5.53 -10.49 -20.37
N PRO A 190 -5.23 -10.30 -21.66
CA PRO A 190 -5.00 -11.42 -22.57
C PRO A 190 -3.90 -12.35 -22.05
N VAL A 191 -4.16 -13.65 -22.06
CA VAL A 191 -3.16 -14.67 -21.72
C VAL A 191 -2.27 -14.93 -22.92
N LEU A 192 -0.95 -14.88 -22.73
CA LEU A 192 0.01 -15.20 -23.78
C LEU A 192 0.17 -16.73 -23.91
N PHE A 193 0.39 -17.42 -22.79
CA PHE A 193 0.29 -18.88 -22.70
C PHE A 193 0.13 -19.35 -21.25
N TRP A 194 -0.38 -20.57 -21.09
CA TRP A 194 -0.53 -21.28 -19.82
C TRP A 194 0.69 -22.16 -19.54
N THR A 195 0.98 -22.44 -18.27
CA THR A 195 2.09 -23.30 -17.85
C THR A 195 1.64 -24.42 -16.92
N ARG A 196 2.31 -25.58 -16.98
CA ARG A 196 2.23 -26.58 -15.90
C ARG A 196 2.74 -25.93 -14.60
N PRO A 197 2.09 -26.19 -13.46
CA PRO A 197 2.48 -25.65 -12.16
C PRO A 197 3.71 -26.40 -11.60
N ILE A 198 4.85 -26.30 -12.28
CA ILE A 198 6.13 -26.94 -11.89
C ILE A 198 7.20 -25.91 -11.53
N TYR A 199 6.93 -24.63 -11.77
CA TYR A 199 7.79 -23.53 -11.35
C TYR A 199 7.06 -22.71 -10.30
N GLN A 200 7.78 -22.26 -9.29
CA GLN A 200 7.30 -21.35 -8.28
C GLN A 200 8.03 -20.01 -8.39
N ALA A 201 7.28 -18.91 -8.30
CA ALA A 201 7.81 -17.58 -8.18
C ALA A 201 7.90 -17.22 -6.69
N ARG A 202 9.08 -16.78 -6.25
CA ARG A 202 9.26 -16.14 -4.96
C ARG A 202 8.73 -14.71 -5.05
N ILE A 203 7.68 -14.42 -4.31
CA ILE A 203 6.95 -13.15 -4.33
C ILE A 203 7.04 -12.48 -2.97
N ARG A 204 7.29 -11.16 -3.00
CA ARG A 204 7.04 -10.28 -1.87
C ARG A 204 5.69 -9.60 -2.07
N TYR A 205 4.80 -9.67 -1.09
CA TYR A 205 3.43 -9.12 -1.16
C TYR A 205 3.04 -8.45 0.15
N LEU A 206 1.98 -7.66 0.18
CA LEU A 206 1.53 -6.98 1.40
C LEU A 206 0.69 -7.92 2.26
N GLU A 207 -0.40 -8.43 1.68
CA GLU A 207 -1.40 -9.29 2.33
C GLU A 207 -2.24 -9.99 1.24
N TYR A 208 -3.15 -10.86 1.66
CA TYR A 208 -4.25 -11.31 0.81
C TYR A 208 -5.40 -10.31 0.90
N GLY A 209 -5.89 -9.85 -0.25
CA GLY A 209 -7.08 -9.00 -0.33
C GLY A 209 -8.36 -9.80 -0.07
N SER A 210 -9.48 -9.10 0.04
CA SER A 210 -10.80 -9.71 0.31
C SER A 210 -11.27 -10.74 -0.72
N GLU A 211 -10.74 -10.69 -1.95
CA GLU A 211 -11.01 -11.66 -3.01
C GLU A 211 -10.03 -12.86 -3.00
N GLY A 212 -9.16 -12.98 -1.99
CA GLY A 212 -8.15 -14.04 -1.92
C GLY A 212 -6.96 -13.85 -2.87
N LYS A 213 -6.76 -12.63 -3.41
CA LYS A 213 -5.65 -12.29 -4.31
C LYS A 213 -4.55 -11.54 -3.57
N LEU A 214 -3.30 -11.72 -3.97
CA LEU A 214 -2.18 -10.99 -3.39
C LEU A 214 -2.27 -9.48 -3.66
N VAL A 215 -2.06 -8.67 -2.62
CA VAL A 215 -2.02 -7.21 -2.68
C VAL A 215 -0.58 -6.73 -2.85
N ILE A 216 -0.34 -5.90 -3.88
CA ILE A 216 0.99 -5.35 -4.23
C ILE A 216 2.08 -6.45 -4.35
N PRO A 217 1.86 -7.50 -5.17
CA PRO A 217 2.86 -8.54 -5.37
C PRO A 217 4.03 -8.01 -6.21
N SER A 218 5.24 -8.44 -5.83
CA SER A 218 6.48 -8.08 -6.50
C SER A 218 7.41 -9.28 -6.58
N PHE A 219 7.85 -9.61 -7.80
CA PHE A 219 8.74 -10.72 -8.08
C PHE A 219 10.11 -10.54 -7.44
N LYS A 220 10.69 -11.66 -6.96
CA LYS A 220 11.99 -11.71 -6.29
C LYS A 220 12.88 -12.85 -6.78
N GLY A 221 12.30 -13.88 -7.38
CA GLY A 221 13.04 -15.01 -7.94
C GLY A 221 12.10 -16.08 -8.47
N ILE A 222 12.67 -17.05 -9.18
CA ILE A 222 11.97 -18.21 -9.70
C ILE A 222 12.78 -19.46 -9.37
N GLU A 223 12.09 -20.51 -8.97
CA GLU A 223 12.67 -21.81 -8.66
C GLU A 223 11.79 -22.93 -9.23
N ARG A 224 12.37 -24.11 -9.41
CA ARG A 224 11.62 -25.30 -9.80
C ARG A 224 10.99 -25.89 -8.53
N GLY A 225 9.67 -26.04 -8.54
CA GLY A 225 8.91 -26.62 -7.44
C GLY A 225 8.84 -28.14 -7.50
#